data_AF-A0A933NT98-F1
#
_entry.id   AF-A0A933NT98-F1
#
_cell.length_a   1.000
_cell.length_b   1.000
_cell.length_c   1.000
_cell.angle_alpha   90.00
_cell.angle_beta   90.00
_cell.angle_gamma   90.00
#
_symmetry.space_group_name_H-M   'P 1'
#
loop_
_entity.id
_entity.type
_entity.pdbx_description
1 polymer ?
#
loop_
_entity_poly.entity_id
_entity_poly.type
_entity_poly.pdbx_seq_one_letter_code
_entity_poly.pdbx_strand_id
1 'polypeptide(L)'
;MRVIRLLTAAAPPILLVAACSGPAPRDEATYCGQVASHLTDLNTPVIADAIDIGQLLIAWQEVANSAPLAVEAEWNTMIDAMETAATVDP
;
A
#
# COMPACT_ATOMS: atom_id res chain seq x y z
N MET A 1 33.18 50.99 -34.47
CA MET A 1 32.52 50.43 -33.27
C MET A 1 32.26 48.94 -33.51
N ARG A 2 32.89 48.07 -32.72
CA ARG A 2 32.81 46.60 -32.84
C ARG A 2 31.61 46.10 -32.02
N VAL A 3 30.65 45.44 -32.67
CA VAL A 3 29.51 44.80 -31.98
C VAL A 3 29.89 43.34 -31.71
N ILE A 4 30.05 43.00 -30.44
CA ILE A 4 30.47 41.69 -29.95
C ILE A 4 29.25 40.75 -29.99
N ARG A 5 29.37 39.63 -30.71
CA ARG A 5 28.38 38.54 -30.72
C ARG A 5 28.56 37.69 -29.46
N LEU A 6 27.59 37.74 -28.54
CA LEU A 6 27.52 36.86 -27.37
C LEU A 6 26.93 35.51 -27.79
N LEU A 7 27.74 34.46 -27.73
CA LEU A 7 27.32 33.07 -27.85
C LEU A 7 26.64 32.64 -26.55
N THR A 8 25.32 32.57 -26.55
CA THR A 8 24.52 31.96 -25.48
C THR A 8 24.73 30.44 -25.47
N ALA A 9 25.52 29.95 -24.52
CA ALA A 9 25.63 28.53 -24.22
C ALA A 9 24.35 28.07 -23.50
N ALA A 10 23.52 27.30 -24.20
CA ALA A 10 22.33 26.67 -23.63
C ALA A 10 22.76 25.49 -22.75
N ALA A 11 22.74 25.66 -21.42
CA ALA A 11 22.87 24.57 -20.46
C ALA A 11 21.51 23.84 -20.34
N PRO A 12 21.44 22.51 -20.53
CA PRO A 12 20.19 21.77 -20.38
C PRO A 12 19.79 21.67 -18.90
N PRO A 13 18.50 21.87 -18.54
CA PRO A 13 18.04 21.69 -17.19
C PRO A 13 18.04 20.20 -16.83
N ILE A 14 18.77 19.83 -15.78
CA ILE A 14 18.73 18.49 -15.19
C ILE A 14 17.41 18.39 -14.42
N LEU A 15 16.43 17.71 -15.01
CA LEU A 15 15.18 17.34 -14.34
C LEU A 15 15.47 16.26 -13.30
N LEU A 16 15.57 16.67 -12.03
CA LEU A 16 15.53 15.76 -10.90
C LEU A 16 14.10 15.19 -10.82
N VAL A 17 13.88 14.01 -11.41
CA VAL A 17 12.67 13.23 -11.17
C VAL A 17 12.74 12.78 -9.71
N ALA A 18 12.11 13.54 -8.81
CA ALA A 18 11.83 13.06 -7.48
C ALA A 18 10.91 11.85 -7.64
N ALA A 19 11.47 10.64 -7.47
CA ALA A 19 10.68 9.44 -7.40
C ALA A 19 9.77 9.56 -6.16
N CYS A 20 8.48 9.82 -6.39
CA CYS A 20 7.45 9.71 -5.37
C CYS A 20 7.25 8.23 -5.03
N SER A 21 8.25 7.59 -4.44
CA SER A 21 8.15 6.27 -3.83
C SER A 21 7.76 6.41 -2.35
N GLY A 22 6.77 7.27 -2.08
CA GLY A 22 6.17 7.38 -0.76
C GLY A 22 5.16 6.24 -0.56
N PRO A 23 4.90 5.80 0.69
CA PRO A 23 3.79 4.90 0.98
C PRO A 23 2.49 5.49 0.39
N ALA A 24 1.60 4.62 -0.08
CA ALA A 24 0.30 5.06 -0.55
C ALA A 24 -0.41 5.88 0.56
N PRO A 25 -1.17 6.94 0.19
CA PRO A 25 -1.93 7.70 1.16
C PRO A 25 -2.86 6.80 1.97
N ARG A 26 -2.79 6.87 3.31
CA ARG A 26 -3.74 6.19 4.22
C ARG A 26 -4.99 7.04 4.43
N ASP A 27 -5.59 7.45 3.31
CA ASP A 27 -6.84 8.22 3.29
C ASP A 27 -8.06 7.31 3.15
N GLU A 28 -9.24 7.88 3.44
CA GLU A 28 -10.50 7.15 3.45
C GLU A 28 -10.83 6.53 2.08
N ALA A 29 -10.59 7.26 0.99
CA ALA A 29 -10.91 6.77 -0.36
C ALA A 29 -10.04 5.57 -0.73
N THR A 30 -8.75 5.62 -0.42
CA THR A 30 -7.81 4.52 -0.65
C THR A 30 -8.17 3.31 0.20
N TYR A 31 -8.43 3.54 1.49
CA TYR A 31 -8.83 2.48 2.41
C TYR A 31 -10.14 1.80 2.01
N CYS A 32 -11.20 2.56 1.74
CA CYS A 32 -12.48 1.99 1.31
C CYS A 32 -12.37 1.26 -0.02
N GLY A 33 -11.50 1.71 -0.93
CA GLY A 33 -11.18 0.99 -2.16
C GLY A 33 -10.54 -0.37 -1.90
N GLN A 34 -9.57 -0.44 -0.98
CA GLN A 34 -8.92 -1.69 -0.58
C GLN A 34 -9.87 -2.65 0.14
N VAL A 35 -10.72 -2.14 1.04
CA VAL A 35 -11.76 -2.95 1.69
C VAL A 35 -12.73 -3.52 0.65
N ALA A 36 -13.14 -2.71 -0.33
CA ALA A 36 -14.05 -3.15 -1.38
C ALA A 36 -13.44 -4.22 -2.29
N SER A 37 -12.14 -4.14 -2.60
CA SER A 37 -11.48 -5.15 -3.44
C SER A 37 -11.29 -6.50 -2.74
N HIS A 38 -11.18 -6.51 -1.40
CA HIS A 38 -10.94 -7.71 -0.60
C HIS A 38 -12.19 -8.20 0.15
N LEU A 39 -13.36 -7.59 -0.08
CA LEU A 39 -14.55 -7.76 0.76
C LEU A 39 -14.99 -9.24 0.88
N THR A 40 -14.90 -10.00 -0.22
CA THR A 40 -15.18 -11.44 -0.26
C THR A 40 -14.16 -12.23 0.57
N ASP A 41 -12.87 -11.93 0.43
CA ASP A 41 -11.79 -12.63 1.12
C ASP A 41 -11.90 -12.41 2.63
N LEU A 42 -12.21 -11.19 3.07
CA LEU A 42 -12.30 -10.85 4.49
C LEU A 42 -13.55 -11.44 5.18
N ASN A 43 -14.68 -11.54 4.49
CA ASN A 43 -15.96 -11.91 5.12
C ASN A 43 -16.38 -13.36 4.87
N THR A 44 -16.06 -13.89 3.70
CA THR A 44 -16.46 -15.23 3.27
C THR A 44 -15.30 -15.93 2.53
N PRO A 45 -14.14 -16.11 3.18
CA PRO A 45 -13.03 -16.80 2.55
C PRO A 45 -13.39 -18.27 2.29
N VAL A 46 -12.95 -18.78 1.14
CA VAL A 46 -12.97 -20.21 0.85
C VAL A 46 -11.63 -20.76 1.31
N ILE A 47 -11.64 -21.63 2.32
CA ILE A 47 -10.44 -22.26 2.86
C ILE A 47 -10.56 -23.76 2.63
N ALA A 48 -9.70 -24.30 1.76
CA ALA A 48 -9.60 -25.73 1.48
C ALA A 48 -8.30 -26.32 2.03
N ASP A 49 -7.22 -25.54 2.03
CA ASP A 49 -5.92 -25.94 2.57
C ASP A 49 -5.13 -24.78 3.19
N ALA A 50 -3.95 -25.11 3.71
CA ALA A 50 -3.04 -24.18 4.39
C ALA A 50 -2.58 -22.98 3.52
N ILE A 51 -2.55 -23.15 2.20
CA ILE A 51 -2.18 -22.06 1.28
C ILE A 51 -3.25 -20.98 1.34
N ASP A 52 -4.53 -21.36 1.42
CA ASP A 52 -5.65 -20.43 1.48
C ASP A 52 -5.62 -19.59 2.77
N ILE A 53 -5.18 -20.17 3.89
CA ILE A 53 -4.99 -19.44 5.16
C ILE A 53 -3.92 -18.36 4.99
N GLY A 54 -2.80 -18.69 4.32
CA GLY A 54 -1.76 -17.72 3.99
C GLY A 54 -2.26 -16.58 3.09
N GLN A 55 -3.07 -16.90 2.07
CA GLN A 55 -3.68 -15.88 1.20
C GLN A 55 -4.65 -14.98 1.95
N LEU A 56 -5.45 -15.55 2.85
CA LEU A 56 -6.36 -14.79 3.69
C LEU A 56 -5.59 -13.81 4.58
N LEU A 57 -4.50 -14.25 5.23
CA LEU A 57 -3.68 -13.36 6.05
C LEU A 57 -3.07 -12.20 5.24
N ILE A 58 -2.62 -12.47 4.01
CA ILE A 58 -2.12 -11.44 3.10
C ILE A 58 -3.21 -10.39 2.82
N ALA A 59 -4.44 -10.81 2.51
CA ALA A 59 -5.54 -9.88 2.25
C ALA A 59 -5.83 -8.97 3.47
N TRP A 60 -5.81 -9.53 4.68
CA TRP A 60 -5.98 -8.74 5.92
C TRP A 60 -4.83 -7.73 6.11
N GLN A 61 -3.59 -8.12 5.86
CA GLN A 61 -2.41 -7.25 5.95
C GLN A 61 -2.45 -6.12 4.91
N GLU A 62 -2.83 -6.41 3.66
CA GLU A 62 -2.94 -5.39 2.60
C GLU A 62 -3.95 -4.30 2.96
N VAL A 63 -5.10 -4.69 3.50
CA VAL A 63 -6.14 -3.73 3.91
C VAL A 63 -5.68 -2.93 5.13
N ALA A 64 -5.08 -3.57 6.15
CA ALA A 64 -4.55 -2.90 7.34
C ALA A 64 -3.48 -1.84 7.00
N ASN A 65 -2.61 -2.13 6.03
CA ASN A 65 -1.59 -1.20 5.56
C ASN A 65 -2.17 0.09 4.97
N SER A 66 -3.40 0.04 4.45
CA SER A 66 -4.13 1.21 3.94
C SER A 66 -5.01 1.91 4.99
N ALA A 67 -5.24 1.28 6.15
CA ALA A 67 -6.19 1.76 7.14
C ALA A 67 -5.82 3.15 7.71
N PRO A 68 -6.79 4.06 7.92
CA PRO A 68 -6.52 5.32 8.61
C PRO A 68 -6.07 5.09 10.05
N LEU A 69 -5.27 6.01 10.60
CA LEU A 69 -4.77 5.94 11.99
C LEU A 69 -5.87 5.75 13.04
N ALA A 70 -7.08 6.25 12.75
CA ALA A 70 -8.22 6.16 13.66
C ALA A 70 -8.73 4.72 13.89
N VAL A 71 -8.42 3.78 12.98
CA VAL A 71 -8.85 2.37 13.05
C VAL A 71 -7.69 1.37 12.95
N GLU A 72 -6.45 1.87 12.94
CA GLU A 72 -5.26 1.03 12.77
C GLU A 72 -5.10 0.01 13.92
N ALA A 73 -5.43 0.41 15.15
CA ALA A 73 -5.30 -0.46 16.32
C ALA A 73 -6.23 -1.68 16.24
N GLU A 74 -7.44 -1.49 15.73
CA GLU A 74 -8.43 -2.53 15.50
C GLU A 74 -7.96 -3.50 14.42
N TRP A 75 -7.40 -3.00 13.32
CA TRP A 75 -6.80 -3.85 12.28
C TRP A 75 -5.63 -4.68 12.81
N ASN A 76 -4.72 -4.06 13.57
CA ASN A 76 -3.59 -4.78 14.16
C ASN A 76 -4.06 -5.89 15.11
N THR A 77 -5.08 -5.62 15.92
CA THR A 77 -5.68 -6.62 16.82
C THR A 77 -6.23 -7.82 16.05
N MET A 78 -6.91 -7.58 14.92
CA MET A 78 -7.44 -8.65 14.09
C MET A 78 -6.34 -9.46 13.41
N ILE A 79 -5.29 -8.80 12.90
CA ILE A 79 -4.13 -9.49 12.31
C ILE A 79 -3.44 -10.37 13.34
N ASP A 80 -3.15 -9.87 14.54
CA ASP A 80 -2.52 -10.65 15.61
C ASP A 80 -3.34 -11.91 15.94
N ALA A 81 -4.67 -11.79 15.99
CA ALA A 81 -5.57 -12.91 16.24
C ALA A 81 -5.53 -13.94 15.11
N MET A 82 -5.48 -13.47 13.86
CA MET A 82 -5.39 -14.32 12.68
C MET A 82 -4.05 -15.03 12.54
N GLU A 83 -2.95 -14.33 12.79
CA GLU A 83 -1.61 -14.92 12.81
C GLU A 83 -1.54 -16.01 13.88
N THR A 84 -2.09 -15.73 15.07
CA THR A 84 -2.18 -16.73 16.15
C THR A 84 -3.01 -17.93 15.71
N ALA A 85 -4.19 -17.71 15.11
CA ALA A 85 -5.04 -18.79 14.62
C ALA A 85 -4.32 -19.68 13.59
N ALA A 86 -3.57 -19.07 12.66
CA ALA A 86 -2.77 -19.78 11.66
C ALA A 86 -1.63 -20.61 12.26
N THR A 87 -1.20 -20.34 13.51
CA THR A 87 -0.24 -21.24 14.20
C THR A 87 -0.88 -22.50 14.78
N VAL A 88 -2.20 -22.49 15.01
CA VAL A 88 -2.95 -23.59 15.63
C VAL A 88 -3.57 -24.50 14.58
N ASP A 89 -4.16 -23.91 13.54
CA ASP A 89 -4.73 -24.61 12.39
C ASP A 89 -4.09 -24.00 11.12
N PRO A 90 -2.91 -24.49 10.73
CA PRO A 90 -2.12 -23.91 9.64
C PRO A 90 -2.60 -24.28 8.24
#